data_AF-A0A9E5XV01-F1
#
_entry.id   AF-A0A9E5XV01-F1
#
_cell.length_a   1.000
_cell.length_b   1.000
_cell.length_c   1.000
_cell.angle_alpha   90.00
_cell.angle_beta   90.00
_cell.angle_gamma   90.00
#
_symmetry.space_group_name_H-M   'P 1'
#
loop_
_entity.id
_entity.type
_entity.pdbx_description
1 polymer ?
#
loop_
_entity_poly.entity_id
_entity_poly.type
_entity_poly.pdbx_seq_one_letter_code
_entity_poly.pdbx_strand_id
1 'polypeptide(L)'
;MTTTLPETEVRPMSLWRLTWRRLLRQRSAQIGGAILLALVLIAIFAPVIAPYDPLEVLIGKEDVRKREPPCIHLLGCPPDKPQHIMGIDGNFRDVFSRVIYGTRVSLFVGFTTVTFAILAGTLLGAISGYAGGWVDNVIMRLMDVLMAFP
;
A
#
# COMPACT_ATOMS: atom_id res chain seq x y z
N MET A 1 -6.00 59.13 -27.16
CA MET A 1 -4.87 58.47 -26.48
C MET A 1 -5.39 57.23 -25.78
N THR A 2 -5.33 56.07 -26.44
CA THR A 2 -5.65 54.76 -25.87
C THR A 2 -4.32 54.09 -25.54
N THR A 3 -3.95 54.10 -24.26
CA THR A 3 -2.77 53.39 -23.77
C THR A 3 -3.06 51.90 -23.72
N THR A 4 -2.54 51.14 -24.69
CA THR A 4 -2.52 49.69 -24.67
C THR A 4 -1.54 49.22 -23.58
N LEU A 5 -2.05 48.63 -22.50
CA LEU A 5 -1.23 48.00 -21.47
C LEU A 5 -0.48 46.80 -22.07
N PRO A 6 0.78 46.55 -21.70
CA PRO A 6 1.53 45.41 -22.19
C PRO A 6 0.85 44.12 -21.71
N GLU A 7 0.46 43.25 -22.65
CA GLU A 7 0.01 41.89 -22.34
C GLU A 7 1.16 41.17 -21.61
N THR A 8 0.99 40.95 -20.32
CA THR A 8 1.91 40.10 -19.56
C THR A 8 1.69 38.67 -20.03
N GLU A 9 2.66 38.14 -20.76
CA GLU A 9 2.68 36.77 -21.24
C GLU A 9 2.72 35.81 -20.03
N VAL A 10 1.55 35.42 -19.52
CA VAL A 10 1.43 34.47 -18.42
C VAL A 10 1.86 33.10 -18.95
N ARG A 11 3.15 32.77 -18.81
CA ARG A 11 3.65 31.44 -19.15
C ARG A 11 2.85 30.41 -18.34
N PRO A 12 2.09 29.49 -18.98
CA PRO A 12 1.35 28.48 -18.26
C PRO A 12 2.37 27.57 -17.55
N MET A 13 2.47 27.74 -16.24
CA MET A 13 3.25 26.80 -15.43
C MET A 13 2.64 25.41 -15.61
N SER A 14 3.47 24.42 -15.90
CA SER A 14 3.05 23.02 -15.96
C SER A 14 2.28 22.65 -14.68
N LEU A 15 1.00 22.28 -14.84
CA LEU A 15 0.14 21.83 -13.75
C LEU A 15 0.80 20.70 -12.94
N TRP A 16 1.54 19.82 -13.63
CA TRP A 16 2.32 18.75 -13.01
C TRP A 16 3.41 19.28 -12.06
N ARG A 17 4.20 20.28 -12.50
CA ARG A 17 5.23 20.89 -11.65
C ARG A 17 4.62 21.62 -10.45
N LEU A 18 3.46 22.24 -10.61
CA LEU A 18 2.78 22.93 -9.52
C LEU A 18 2.26 21.94 -8.46
N THR A 19 1.60 20.87 -8.89
CA THR A 19 1.09 19.80 -8.02
C THR A 19 2.22 19.08 -7.30
N TRP A 20 3.31 18.75 -8.01
CA TRP A 20 4.48 18.09 -7.42
C TRP A 20 5.12 18.94 -6.31
N ARG A 21 5.28 20.24 -6.54
CA ARG A 21 5.81 21.17 -5.52
C ARG A 21 4.88 21.27 -4.31
N ARG A 22 3.56 21.27 -4.52
CA ARG A 22 2.59 21.33 -3.42
C ARG A 22 2.61 20.05 -2.58
N LEU A 23 2.66 18.90 -3.24
CA LEU A 23 2.73 17.60 -2.58
C LEU A 23 3.99 17.48 -1.71
N LEU A 24 5.15 17.82 -2.27
CA LEU A 24 6.42 17.80 -1.53
C LEU A 24 6.51 18.86 -0.42
N ARG A 25 5.60 19.83 -0.35
CA ARG A 25 5.58 20.85 0.70
C ARG A 25 4.62 20.51 1.85
N GLN A 26 3.73 19.52 1.66
CA GLN A 26 2.77 19.10 2.68
C GLN A 26 3.38 18.01 3.57
N ARG A 27 3.46 18.25 4.88
CA ARG A 27 4.05 17.31 5.85
C ARG A 27 3.34 15.94 5.83
N SER A 28 2.01 15.94 5.73
CA SER A 28 1.22 14.70 5.64
C SER A 28 1.59 13.88 4.40
N ALA A 29 1.71 14.52 3.24
CA ALA A 29 2.11 13.87 1.99
C ALA A 29 3.54 13.33 2.06
N GLN A 30 4.46 14.05 2.69
CA GLN A 30 5.83 13.59 2.91
C GLN A 30 5.88 12.34 3.80
N ILE A 31 5.17 12.35 4.93
CA ILE A 31 5.13 11.21 5.86
C ILE A 31 4.50 9.98 5.18
N GLY A 32 3.34 10.16 4.54
CA GLY A 32 2.69 9.07 3.82
C GLY A 32 3.54 8.52 2.67
N GLY A 33 4.17 9.41 1.90
CA GLY A 33 5.10 9.04 0.84
C GLY A 33 6.33 8.29 1.35
N ALA A 34 6.89 8.70 2.49
CA ALA A 34 8.01 8.01 3.12
C ALA A 34 7.64 6.59 3.59
N ILE A 35 6.47 6.43 4.21
CA ILE A 35 5.95 5.11 4.62
C ILE A 35 5.73 4.22 3.40
N LEU A 36 5.06 4.74 2.37
CA LEU A 36 4.81 3.98 1.14
C LEU A 36 6.12 3.57 0.46
N LEU A 37 7.08 4.49 0.37
CA LEU A 37 8.41 4.21 -0.17
C LEU A 37 9.10 3.11 0.63
N ALA A 38 9.07 3.16 1.97
CA ALA A 38 9.64 2.12 2.82
C ALA A 38 8.98 0.75 2.57
N LEU A 39 7.66 0.69 2.45
CA LEU A 39 6.94 -0.56 2.14
C LEU A 39 7.32 -1.11 0.76
N VAL A 40 7.43 -0.25 -0.25
CA VAL A 40 7.87 -0.64 -1.59
C VAL A 40 9.30 -1.18 -1.57
N LEU A 41 10.21 -0.53 -0.83
CA LEU A 41 11.57 -1.01 -0.66
C LEU A 41 11.61 -2.39 0.03
N ILE A 42 10.88 -2.56 1.13
CA ILE A 42 10.76 -3.87 1.80
C ILE A 42 10.23 -4.93 0.84
N ALA A 43 9.21 -4.61 0.05
CA ALA A 43 8.65 -5.52 -0.93
C ALA A 43 9.67 -5.88 -2.02
N ILE A 44 10.39 -4.91 -2.60
CA ILE A 44 11.40 -5.19 -3.63
C ILE A 44 12.53 -6.04 -3.04
N PHE A 45 13.05 -5.67 -1.87
CA PHE A 45 14.18 -6.34 -1.21
C PHE A 45 13.79 -7.54 -0.35
N ALA A 46 12.52 -7.96 -0.34
CA ALA A 46 12.05 -9.13 0.40
C ALA A 46 12.91 -10.40 0.28
N PRO A 47 13.39 -10.84 -0.93
CA PRO A 47 14.21 -12.03 -1.06
C PRO A 47 15.61 -11.90 -0.46
N VAL A 48 16.06 -10.66 -0.22
CA VAL A 48 17.35 -10.38 0.44
C VAL A 48 17.16 -10.19 1.95
N ILE A 49 16.00 -9.66 2.36
CA ILE A 49 15.68 -9.38 3.77
C ILE A 49 15.20 -10.64 4.50
N ALA A 50 14.43 -11.50 3.83
CA ALA A 50 13.86 -12.69 4.44
C ALA A 50 14.90 -13.82 4.53
N PRO A 51 15.16 -14.38 5.72
CA PRO A 51 16.10 -15.48 5.91
C PRO A 51 15.58 -16.83 5.40
N TYR A 52 14.26 -17.03 5.37
CA TYR A 52 13.62 -18.28 4.99
C TYR A 52 12.62 -18.08 3.84
N ASP A 53 12.27 -19.17 3.14
CA ASP A 53 11.19 -19.14 2.18
C ASP A 53 9.83 -19.02 2.92
N PRO A 54 8.95 -18.07 2.55
CA PRO A 54 7.67 -17.84 3.22
C PRO A 54 6.68 -19.00 3.13
N LEU A 55 6.83 -19.93 2.18
CA LEU A 55 5.94 -21.07 1.97
C LEU A 55 6.52 -22.39 2.48
N GLU A 56 7.82 -22.41 2.77
CA GLU A 56 8.52 -23.58 3.25
C GLU A 56 8.03 -24.01 4.63
N VAL A 57 7.80 -25.31 4.75
CA VAL A 57 7.40 -25.96 6.00
C VAL A 57 8.65 -26.60 6.60
N LEU A 58 9.02 -26.18 7.80
CA LEU A 58 10.29 -26.51 8.46
C LEU A 58 10.28 -27.85 9.22
N ILE A 59 9.16 -28.59 9.17
CA ILE A 59 9.03 -29.89 9.84
C ILE A 59 10.09 -30.86 9.33
N GLY A 60 10.92 -31.37 10.24
CA GLY A 60 11.96 -32.37 9.92
C GLY A 60 13.21 -31.81 9.23
N LYS A 61 13.25 -30.50 8.95
CA LYS A 61 14.47 -29.80 8.51
C LYS A 61 15.22 -29.18 9.68
N GLU A 62 14.46 -28.62 10.61
CA GLU A 62 14.95 -27.97 11.82
C GLU A 62 14.16 -28.47 13.03
N ASP A 63 14.76 -28.43 14.23
CA ASP A 63 14.07 -28.74 15.49
C ASP A 63 13.20 -27.54 15.90
N VAL A 64 12.07 -27.39 15.20
CA VAL A 64 11.09 -26.33 15.43
C VAL A 64 9.77 -26.87 15.96
N ARG A 65 9.15 -26.11 16.85
CA ARG A 65 7.84 -26.45 17.42
C ARG A 65 6.74 -25.61 16.79
N LYS A 66 5.53 -26.17 16.78
CA LYS A 66 4.33 -25.45 16.33
C LYS A 66 4.09 -24.25 17.25
N ARG A 67 3.92 -23.05 16.66
CA ARG A 67 3.75 -21.78 17.41
C ARG A 67 4.91 -21.50 18.39
N GLU A 68 6.14 -21.76 17.96
CA GLU A 68 7.32 -21.43 18.77
C GLU A 68 7.47 -19.90 18.90
N PRO A 69 7.78 -19.38 20.10
CA PRO A 69 8.00 -17.95 20.32
C PRO A 69 9.23 -17.43 19.54
N PRO A 70 9.37 -16.10 19.39
CA PRO A 70 10.53 -15.52 18.76
C PRO A 70 11.84 -15.89 19.47
N CYS A 71 12.84 -16.26 18.70
CA CYS A 71 14.18 -16.62 19.15
C CYS A 71 15.20 -15.77 18.38
N ILE A 72 15.96 -14.97 19.12
CA ILE A 72 17.03 -14.12 18.60
C ILE A 72 18.27 -14.35 19.46
N HIS A 73 19.40 -14.74 18.85
CA HIS A 73 20.63 -15.03 19.58
C HIS A 73 21.12 -13.83 20.42
N LEU A 74 20.94 -12.61 19.91
CA LEU A 74 21.28 -11.37 20.62
C LEU A 74 20.47 -11.16 21.92
N LEU A 75 19.29 -11.77 22.02
CA LEU A 75 18.38 -11.68 23.17
C LEU A 75 18.44 -12.91 24.10
N GLY A 76 19.46 -13.75 23.95
CA GLY A 76 19.69 -14.90 24.83
C GLY A 76 19.15 -16.23 24.32
N CYS A 77 18.79 -16.33 23.04
CA CYS A 77 18.45 -17.63 22.45
C CYS A 77 19.73 -18.48 22.26
N PRO A 78 19.76 -19.76 22.67
CA PRO A 78 20.92 -20.63 22.53
C PRO A 78 21.42 -20.69 21.07
N PRO A 79 22.74 -20.69 20.83
CA PRO A 79 23.31 -20.78 19.47
C PRO A 79 22.99 -22.11 18.78
N ASP A 80 22.60 -23.13 19.55
CA ASP A 80 22.24 -24.45 19.04
C ASP A 80 20.85 -24.50 18.37
N LYS A 81 20.02 -23.46 18.55
CA LYS A 81 18.69 -23.37 17.96
C LYS A 81 18.67 -22.49 16.70
N PRO A 82 17.87 -22.82 15.68
CA PRO A 82 17.66 -21.96 14.53
C PRO A 82 16.99 -20.63 14.93
N GLN A 83 17.42 -19.54 14.29
CA GLN A 83 17.00 -18.19 14.64
C GLN A 83 15.71 -17.81 13.89
N HIS A 84 14.58 -17.75 14.61
CA HIS A 84 13.30 -17.24 14.10
C HIS A 84 12.92 -15.93 14.76
N ILE A 85 13.15 -14.81 14.07
CA ILE A 85 13.02 -13.44 14.61
C ILE A 85 11.63 -13.16 15.17
N MET A 86 10.58 -13.61 14.47
CA MET A 86 9.18 -13.47 14.88
C MET A 86 8.54 -14.79 15.32
N GLY A 87 9.34 -15.85 15.43
CA GLY A 87 8.88 -17.20 15.75
C GLY A 87 8.27 -17.93 14.57
N ILE A 88 7.61 -19.04 14.90
CA ILE A 88 7.04 -20.00 13.95
C ILE A 88 5.52 -19.97 14.02
N ASP A 89 4.85 -20.12 12.87
CA ASP A 89 3.40 -20.14 12.82
C ASP A 89 2.78 -21.52 13.18
N GLY A 90 1.46 -21.64 13.05
CA GLY A 90 0.74 -22.90 13.30
C GLY A 90 0.99 -24.00 12.25
N ASN A 91 1.66 -23.67 11.15
CA ASN A 91 1.97 -24.55 10.03
C ASN A 91 3.48 -24.75 9.86
N PHE A 92 4.27 -24.50 10.91
CA PHE A 92 5.72 -24.67 10.94
C PHE A 92 6.48 -23.83 9.90
N ARG A 93 6.01 -22.61 9.62
CA ARG A 93 6.67 -21.65 8.73
C ARG A 93 7.21 -20.46 9.52
N ASP A 94 8.28 -19.85 9.01
CA ASP A 94 8.87 -18.65 9.61
C ASP A 94 7.95 -17.42 9.45
N VAL A 95 7.56 -16.82 10.58
CA VAL A 95 6.60 -15.70 10.58
C VAL A 95 7.22 -14.43 9.98
N PHE A 96 8.49 -14.17 10.27
CA PHE A 96 9.16 -12.95 9.82
C PHE A 96 9.23 -12.89 8.29
N SER A 97 9.69 -13.99 7.67
CA SER A 97 9.76 -14.12 6.22
C SER A 97 8.39 -13.99 5.57
N ARG A 98 7.33 -14.55 6.20
CA ARG A 98 5.95 -14.38 5.74
C ARG A 98 5.45 -12.95 5.82
N VAL A 99 5.80 -12.20 6.86
CA VAL A 99 5.43 -10.78 6.98
C VAL A 99 6.13 -9.95 5.90
N ILE A 100 7.43 -10.16 5.70
CA ILE A 100 8.22 -9.44 4.70
C ILE A 100 7.71 -9.73 3.28
N TYR A 101 7.50 -10.99 2.91
CA TYR A 101 6.90 -11.33 1.62
C TYR A 101 5.43 -10.92 1.51
N GLY A 102 4.70 -10.89 2.63
CA GLY A 102 3.33 -10.40 2.71
C GLY A 102 3.21 -8.96 2.22
N THR A 103 4.23 -8.12 2.43
CA THR A 103 4.24 -6.73 1.91
C THR A 103 4.05 -6.66 0.40
N ARG A 104 4.64 -7.58 -0.38
CA ARG A 104 4.45 -7.66 -1.85
C ARG A 104 2.99 -7.91 -2.21
N VAL A 105 2.39 -8.89 -1.54
CA VAL A 105 1.02 -9.31 -1.80
C VAL A 105 0.06 -8.18 -1.42
N SER A 106 0.25 -7.56 -0.25
CA SER A 106 -0.57 -6.44 0.21
C SER A 106 -0.48 -5.23 -0.72
N LEU A 107 0.71 -4.87 -1.18
CA LEU A 107 0.88 -3.77 -2.13
C LEU A 107 0.22 -4.08 -3.48
N PHE A 108 0.38 -5.30 -3.99
CA PHE A 108 -0.22 -5.71 -5.26
C PHE A 108 -1.76 -5.67 -5.18
N VAL A 109 -2.34 -6.26 -4.14
CA VAL A 109 -3.79 -6.28 -3.94
C VAL A 109 -4.31 -4.86 -3.74
N GLY A 110 -3.69 -4.07 -2.86
CA GLY A 110 -4.11 -2.69 -2.59
C GLY A 110 -4.03 -1.78 -3.82
N PHE A 111 -2.95 -1.90 -4.61
CA PHE A 111 -2.82 -1.11 -5.84
C PHE A 111 -3.87 -1.50 -6.88
N THR A 112 -4.10 -2.80 -7.06
CA THR A 112 -5.07 -3.32 -8.02
C THR A 112 -6.49 -2.90 -7.65
N THR A 113 -6.90 -3.08 -6.40
CA THR A 113 -8.25 -2.73 -5.94
C THR A 113 -8.53 -1.24 -6.05
N VAL A 114 -7.59 -0.39 -5.64
CA VAL A 114 -7.74 1.08 -5.74
C VAL A 114 -7.82 1.53 -7.19
N THR A 115 -7.02 0.93 -8.08
CA THR A 115 -7.07 1.26 -9.52
C THR A 115 -8.44 0.92 -10.10
N PHE A 116 -8.97 -0.28 -9.82
CA PHE A 116 -10.31 -0.66 -10.24
C PHE A 116 -11.39 0.25 -9.65
N ALA A 117 -11.28 0.61 -8.37
CA ALA A 117 -12.23 1.51 -7.72
C ALA A 117 -12.22 2.91 -8.35
N ILE A 118 -11.05 3.46 -8.68
CA ILE A 118 -10.94 4.75 -9.37
C ILE A 118 -11.57 4.66 -10.75
N LEU A 119 -11.28 3.62 -11.53
CA LEU A 119 -11.85 3.47 -12.87
C LEU A 119 -13.37 3.35 -12.83
N ALA A 120 -13.90 2.41 -12.04
CA ALA A 120 -15.34 2.19 -11.92
C ALA A 120 -16.05 3.41 -11.30
N GLY A 121 -15.51 3.97 -10.21
CA GLY A 121 -16.06 5.13 -9.54
C GLY A 121 -16.05 6.38 -10.41
N THR A 122 -14.98 6.61 -11.17
CA THR A 122 -14.90 7.76 -12.10
C THR A 122 -15.89 7.61 -13.25
N LEU A 123 -16.06 6.40 -13.79
CA LEU A 123 -17.06 6.14 -14.84
C LEU A 123 -18.48 6.37 -14.33
N LEU A 124 -18.83 5.81 -13.18
CA LEU A 124 -20.14 6.01 -12.56
C LEU A 124 -20.38 7.49 -12.22
N GLY A 125 -19.39 8.17 -11.65
CA GLY A 125 -19.46 9.60 -11.33
C GLY A 125 -19.62 10.48 -12.57
N ALA A 126 -18.93 10.14 -13.67
CA ALA A 126 -19.08 10.85 -14.94
C ALA A 126 -20.47 10.65 -15.54
N ILE A 127 -21.04 9.44 -15.47
CA ILE A 127 -22.41 9.14 -15.93
C ILE A 127 -23.44 9.93 -15.12
N SER A 128 -23.34 9.90 -13.79
CA SER A 128 -24.24 10.66 -12.89
C SER A 128 -24.14 12.17 -13.19
N GLY A 129 -22.93 12.70 -13.34
CA GLY A 129 -22.70 14.11 -13.64
C GLY A 129 -23.16 14.56 -15.04
N TYR A 130 -23.11 13.67 -16.03
CA TYR A 130 -23.55 13.99 -17.40
C TYR A 130 -25.06 13.84 -17.60
N ALA A 131 -25.65 12.71 -17.17
CA ALA A 131 -27.06 12.43 -17.37
C ALA A 131 -27.97 13.21 -16.40
N GLY A 132 -27.50 13.41 -15.16
CA GLY A 132 -28.25 14.10 -14.11
C GLY A 132 -29.61 13.46 -13.78
N GLY A 133 -30.39 14.15 -12.96
CA GLY A 133 -31.78 13.81 -12.68
C GLY A 133 -31.96 12.44 -12.00
N TRP A 134 -32.77 11.57 -12.62
CA TRP A 134 -33.13 10.28 -12.02
C TRP A 134 -31.96 9.29 -11.97
N VAL A 135 -31.07 9.29 -12.97
CA VAL A 135 -29.89 8.39 -13.02
C VAL A 135 -28.96 8.68 -11.85
N ASP A 136 -28.70 9.95 -11.58
CA ASP A 136 -27.91 10.40 -10.44
C ASP A 136 -28.53 9.94 -9.10
N ASN A 137 -29.83 10.14 -8.94
CA ASN A 137 -30.54 9.72 -7.73
C ASN A 137 -30.44 8.20 -7.50
N VAL A 138 -30.62 7.38 -8.55
CA VAL A 138 -30.48 5.92 -8.43
C VAL A 138 -29.07 5.51 -8.01
N ILE A 139 -28.04 6.11 -8.62
CA ILE A 139 -26.63 5.82 -8.30
C ILE A 139 -26.32 6.21 -6.85
N MET A 140 -26.72 7.40 -6.42
CA MET A 140 -26.53 7.86 -5.05
C MET A 140 -27.24 6.95 -4.04
N ARG A 141 -28.51 6.58 -4.31
CA ARG A 141 -29.26 5.66 -3.44
C ARG A 141 -28.60 4.29 -3.32
N LEU A 142 -28.05 3.76 -4.41
CA LEU A 142 -27.31 2.49 -4.36
C LEU A 142 -26.07 2.62 -3.48
N MET A 143 -25.31 3.72 -3.60
CA MET A 143 -24.12 3.97 -2.77
C MET A 143 -24.48 4.12 -1.28
N ASP A 144 -25.58 4.80 -0.97
CA ASP A 144 -26.09 4.93 0.40
C ASP A 144 -26.43 3.55 1.00
N VAL A 145 -27.08 2.69 0.22
CA VAL A 145 -27.40 1.31 0.64
C VAL A 145 -26.12 0.50 0.87
N LEU A 146 -25.15 0.58 -0.03
CA LEU A 146 -23.86 -0.12 0.12
C LEU A 146 -23.10 0.34 1.38
N MET A 147 -23.10 1.64 1.67
CA MET A 147 -22.43 2.19 2.86
C MET A 147 -23.21 1.97 4.16
N ALA A 148 -24.49 1.64 4.10
CA ALA A 148 -25.33 1.38 5.27
C ALA A 148 -25.09 -0.01 5.89
N PHE A 149 -24.52 -0.96 5.14
CA PHE A 149 -24.16 -2.28 5.67
C PHE A 149 -22.77 -2.23 6.33
N PRO A 150 -22.66 -2.59 7.64
CA PRO A 150 -21.41 -2.54 8.40
C PRO A 150 -20.41 -3.63 8.02
#